data_AF-A0A6C0ENN9-F1
#
_entry.id   AF-A0A6C0ENN9-F1
#
_cell.length_a   1.000
_cell.length_b   1.000
_cell.length_c   1.000
_cell.angle_alpha   90.00
_cell.angle_beta   90.00
_cell.angle_gamma   90.00
#
_symmetry.space_group_name_H-M   'P 1'
#
loop_
_entity.id
_entity.type
_entity.pdbx_description
1 polymer ?
#
loop_
_entity_poly.entity_id
_entity_poly.type
_entity_poly.pdbx_seq_one_letter_code
_entity_poly.pdbx_strand_id
1 'polypeptide(L)'
;MRLPEDILWKIWTYAGPKSYFLDKELISIIDAKKKLFIMKPLRLYYKLCRWKIKHYYDEYHNMESTGRPNIYIELAKHLDLSGCPIGKVNDDQTLQISQQVADILIPVSTMRESSNGFRLAVVYWTVKSVWTIDTRTKLYSRLWPSWNQLYLETS
;
A
#
# COMPACT_ATOMS: atom_id res chain seq x y z
N MET A 1 -8.52 11.55 -36.64
CA MET A 1 -9.09 10.23 -36.31
C MET A 1 -9.30 10.19 -34.80
N ARG A 2 -10.53 9.95 -34.33
CA ARG A 2 -10.78 9.74 -32.90
C ARG A 2 -10.77 8.24 -32.62
N LEU A 3 -9.90 7.81 -31.72
CA LEU A 3 -9.91 6.42 -31.26
C LEU A 3 -11.10 6.20 -30.31
N PRO A 4 -11.79 5.06 -30.40
CA PRO A 4 -12.78 4.65 -29.41
C PRO A 4 -12.20 4.64 -27.98
N GLU A 5 -13.01 4.98 -26.98
CA GLU A 5 -12.59 5.04 -25.57
C GLU A 5 -11.96 3.72 -25.09
N ASP A 6 -12.45 2.58 -25.57
CA ASP A 6 -11.92 1.26 -25.23
C ASP A 6 -10.47 1.06 -25.69
N ILE A 7 -10.12 1.58 -26.87
CA ILE A 7 -8.74 1.51 -27.39
C ILE A 7 -7.85 2.46 -26.58
N LEU A 8 -8.35 3.64 -26.25
CA LEU A 8 -7.64 4.60 -25.40
C LEU A 8 -7.35 4.03 -24.00
N TRP A 9 -8.28 3.28 -23.42
CA TRP A 9 -8.08 2.57 -22.15
C TRP A 9 -7.01 1.48 -22.23
N LYS A 10 -6.99 0.71 -23.33
CA LYS A 10 -5.93 -0.28 -23.56
C LYS A 10 -4.57 0.42 -23.63
N ILE A 11 -4.47 1.49 -24.43
CA ILE A 11 -3.24 2.28 -24.55
C ILE A 11 -2.80 2.82 -23.18
N TRP A 12 -3.72 3.39 -22.39
CA TRP A 12 -3.42 3.89 -21.04
C TRP A 12 -2.92 2.79 -20.10
N THR A 13 -3.50 1.59 -20.16
CA THR A 13 -3.10 0.47 -19.30
C THR A 13 -1.66 0.04 -19.57
N TYR A 14 -1.19 0.10 -20.82
CA TYR A 14 0.19 -0.27 -21.19
C TYR A 14 1.19 0.90 -21.13
N ALA A 15 0.82 2.06 -21.66
CA ALA A 15 1.71 3.21 -21.82
C ALA A 15 1.63 4.19 -20.64
N GLY A 16 0.51 4.22 -19.93
CA GLY A 16 0.37 5.03 -18.72
C GLY A 16 0.49 6.52 -18.92
N PRO A 17 1.11 7.25 -17.97
CA PRO A 17 1.41 8.67 -18.12
C PRO A 17 2.20 9.00 -19.39
N LYS A 18 2.97 8.05 -19.96
CA LYS A 18 3.69 8.23 -21.22
C LYS A 18 2.77 8.24 -22.45
N SER A 19 1.51 7.82 -22.33
CA SER A 19 0.51 7.97 -23.39
C SER A 19 0.14 9.42 -23.66
N TYR A 20 0.64 10.37 -22.85
CA TYR A 20 0.44 11.81 -23.04
C TYR A 20 0.79 12.27 -24.47
N PHE A 21 1.82 11.67 -25.07
CA PHE A 21 2.27 12.00 -26.42
C PHE A 21 1.31 11.52 -27.53
N LEU A 22 0.37 10.62 -27.20
CA LEU A 22 -0.52 10.00 -28.18
C LEU A 22 -1.82 10.78 -28.36
N ASP A 23 -2.43 11.26 -27.27
CA ASP A 23 -3.72 11.96 -27.36
C ASP A 23 -4.00 12.88 -26.16
N LYS A 24 -4.36 14.14 -26.44
CA LYS A 24 -4.76 15.15 -25.44
C LYS A 24 -6.17 14.92 -24.89
N GLU A 25 -7.07 14.36 -25.69
CA GLU A 25 -8.45 14.04 -25.26
C GLU A 25 -8.42 12.93 -24.20
N LEU A 26 -7.53 11.94 -24.35
CA LEU A 26 -7.36 10.85 -23.38
C LEU A 26 -7.01 11.36 -21.96
N ILE A 27 -6.07 12.30 -21.86
CA ILE A 27 -5.68 12.88 -20.56
C ILE A 27 -6.87 13.60 -19.92
N SER A 28 -7.63 14.35 -20.73
CA SER A 28 -8.79 15.09 -20.23
C SER A 28 -9.85 14.14 -19.65
N ILE A 29 -10.08 12.99 -20.29
CA ILE A 29 -10.99 11.94 -19.81
C ILE A 29 -10.47 11.32 -18.50
N ILE A 30 -9.17 11.00 -18.44
CA ILE A 30 -8.55 10.41 -17.25
C ILE A 30 -8.60 11.40 -16.08
N ASP A 31 -8.28 12.66 -16.31
CA ASP A 31 -8.30 13.69 -15.26
C ASP A 31 -9.71 13.95 -14.76
N ALA A 32 -10.71 13.94 -15.64
CA ALA A 32 -12.12 13.99 -15.24
C ALA A 32 -12.49 12.80 -14.33
N LYS A 33 -12.03 11.58 -14.66
CA LYS A 33 -12.26 10.39 -13.82
C LYS A 33 -11.46 10.43 -12.52
N LYS A 34 -10.24 10.98 -12.51
CA LYS A 34 -9.44 11.16 -11.29
C LYS A 34 -10.11 12.16 -10.34
N LYS A 35 -10.73 13.24 -10.85
CA LYS A 35 -11.48 14.20 -10.04
C LYS A 35 -12.60 13.55 -9.22
N LEU A 36 -13.24 12.49 -9.72
CA LEU A 36 -14.25 11.74 -8.97
C LEU A 36 -13.71 11.16 -7.66
N PHE A 37 -12.44 10.72 -7.66
CA PHE A 37 -11.78 10.16 -6.48
C PHE A 37 -11.13 11.23 -5.60
N ILE A 38 -10.88 12.43 -6.13
CA ILE A 38 -10.50 13.58 -5.30
C ILE A 38 -11.72 14.05 -4.49
N MET A 39 -12.89 14.12 -5.12
CA MET A 39 -14.13 14.53 -4.44
C MET A 39 -14.67 13.45 -3.49
N LYS A 40 -14.57 12.17 -3.88
CA LYS A 40 -15.02 11.03 -3.08
C LYS A 40 -13.92 9.97 -3.02
N PRO A 41 -12.98 10.08 -2.05
CA PRO A 41 -11.83 9.21 -1.96
C PRO A 41 -12.21 7.75 -1.80
N LEU A 42 -11.28 6.88 -2.18
CA LEU A 42 -11.44 5.45 -2.03
C LEU A 42 -11.09 5.07 -0.60
N ARG A 43 -12.04 4.46 0.11
CA ARG A 43 -11.82 4.01 1.49
C ARG A 43 -11.21 2.61 1.50
N LEU A 44 -9.96 2.52 1.94
CA LEU A 44 -9.30 1.25 2.20
C LEU A 44 -9.45 0.86 3.67
N TYR A 45 -9.64 -0.42 3.91
CA TYR A 45 -9.65 -1.00 5.23
C TYR A 45 -8.40 -1.86 5.40
N TYR A 46 -7.79 -1.79 6.58
CA TYR A 46 -6.56 -2.52 6.84
C TYR A 46 -6.46 -3.00 8.29
N LYS A 47 -5.69 -4.08 8.48
CA LYS A 47 -5.25 -4.57 9.79
C LYS A 47 -3.73 -4.66 9.79
N LEU A 48 -3.14 -4.24 10.90
CA LEU A 48 -1.70 -4.33 11.14
C LEU A 48 -1.42 -5.37 12.21
N CYS A 49 -0.27 -6.02 12.08
CA CYS A 49 0.35 -6.82 13.12
C CYS A 49 1.47 -5.99 13.76
N ARG A 50 1.36 -5.78 15.07
CA ARG A 50 2.41 -5.21 15.90
C ARG A 50 3.26 -6.35 16.45
N TRP A 51 4.54 -6.32 16.14
CA TRP A 51 5.52 -7.24 16.66
C TRP A 51 6.34 -6.57 17.75
N LYS A 52 6.55 -7.27 18.86
CA LYS A 52 7.41 -6.83 19.95
C LYS A 52 8.48 -7.88 20.21
N ILE A 53 9.73 -7.52 19.98
CA ILE A 53 10.90 -8.34 20.27
C ILE A 53 11.66 -7.69 21.42
N LYS A 54 12.07 -8.51 22.38
CA LYS A 54 12.92 -8.08 23.49
C LYS A 54 14.32 -8.59 23.22
N HIS A 55 15.32 -7.73 23.30
CA HIS A 55 16.72 -8.06 23.28
C HIS A 55 17.25 -7.90 24.70
N TYR A 56 18.03 -8.88 25.14
CA TYR A 56 18.68 -8.86 26.44
C TYR A 56 20.17 -8.94 26.20
N TYR A 57 20.90 -8.07 26.89
CA TYR A 57 22.36 -8.10 26.93
C TYR A 57 22.78 -8.39 28.35
N ASP A 58 23.60 -9.43 28.52
CA ASP A 58 24.23 -9.76 29.79
C ASP A 58 25.71 -9.37 29.72
N GLU A 59 26.07 -8.30 30.42
CA GLU A 59 27.43 -7.76 30.45
C GLU A 59 28.41 -8.72 31.16
N TYR A 60 27.96 -9.50 32.14
CA TYR A 60 28.82 -10.40 32.91
C TYR A 60 29.25 -11.63 32.12
N HIS A 61 28.37 -12.11 31.24
CA HIS A 61 28.62 -13.29 30.41
C HIS A 61 28.92 -12.96 28.95
N ASN A 62 28.92 -11.66 28.59
CA ASN A 62 29.03 -11.17 27.22
C ASN A 62 28.09 -11.91 26.27
N MET A 63 26.84 -12.12 26.72
CA MET A 63 25.83 -12.89 26.00
C MET A 63 24.69 -12.00 25.55
N GLU A 64 24.38 -12.08 24.26
CA GLU A 64 23.18 -11.52 23.67
C GLU A 64 22.11 -12.60 23.55
N SER A 65 20.89 -12.29 23.99
CA SER A 65 19.75 -13.17 23.75
C SER A 65 18.54 -12.40 23.23
N THR A 66 17.82 -13.04 22.31
CA THR A 66 16.57 -12.53 21.77
C THR A 66 15.42 -13.25 22.45
N GLY A 67 14.57 -12.49 23.11
CA GLY A 67 13.31 -12.98 23.65
C GLY A 67 12.35 -13.36 22.53
N ARG A 68 11.49 -14.35 22.81
CA ARG A 68 10.44 -14.77 21.90
C ARG A 68 9.59 -13.57 21.44
N PRO A 69 9.43 -13.37 20.12
CA PRO A 69 8.58 -12.31 19.58
C PRO A 69 7.14 -12.48 20.05
N ASN A 70 6.52 -11.39 20.45
CA ASN A 70 5.07 -11.33 20.70
C ASN A 70 4.39 -10.60 19.55
N ILE A 71 3.31 -11.18 19.05
CA ILE A 71 2.47 -10.58 18.01
C ILE A 71 1.15 -10.11 18.61
N TYR A 72 0.73 -8.91 18.22
CA TYR A 72 -0.60 -8.38 18.51
C TYR A 72 -1.25 -7.90 17.21
N ILE A 73 -2.48 -8.34 16.96
CA ILE A 73 -3.24 -7.93 15.78
C ILE A 73 -4.10 -6.74 16.16
N GLU A 74 -3.88 -5.61 15.52
CA GLU A 74 -4.68 -4.41 15.74
C GLU A 74 -6.10 -4.56 15.18
N LEU A 75 -7.00 -3.74 15.73
CA LEU A 75 -8.34 -3.56 15.19
C LEU A 75 -8.28 -3.01 13.76
N ALA A 76 -9.32 -3.29 12.99
CA ALA A 76 -9.44 -2.78 11.64
C ALA A 76 -9.48 -1.24 11.66
N LYS A 77 -8.64 -0.63 10.84
CA LYS A 77 -8.62 0.80 10.59
C LYS A 77 -9.00 1.08 9.15
N HIS A 78 -9.27 2.33 8.84
CA HIS A 78 -9.52 2.76 7.47
C HIS A 78 -8.61 3.93 7.09
N LEU A 79 -8.36 4.05 5.79
CA LEU A 79 -7.60 5.13 5.18
C LEU A 79 -8.36 5.58 3.92
N ASP A 80 -8.64 6.87 3.84
CA ASP A 80 -9.23 7.45 2.63
C ASP A 80 -8.08 7.86 1.69
N LEU A 81 -8.04 7.24 0.51
CA LEU A 81 -7.00 7.43 -0.49
C LEU A 81 -7.49 8.21 -1.69
N SER A 82 -6.65 9.13 -2.12
CA SER A 82 -6.78 9.84 -3.39
C SER A 82 -5.38 10.11 -3.94
N GLY A 83 -5.16 9.82 -5.23
CA GLY A 83 -3.97 10.28 -5.93
C GLY A 83 -2.72 9.39 -5.83
N CYS A 84 -2.79 8.24 -5.16
CA CYS A 84 -1.66 7.29 -5.07
C CYS A 84 -2.00 5.91 -5.68
N PRO A 85 -1.02 5.16 -6.23
CA PRO A 85 -1.20 3.80 -6.69
C PRO A 85 -1.50 2.87 -5.51
N ILE A 86 -2.61 2.15 -5.56
CA ILE A 86 -2.98 1.20 -4.50
C ILE A 86 -2.34 -0.18 -4.64
N GLY A 87 -1.82 -0.51 -5.82
CA GLY A 87 -1.30 -1.85 -6.14
C GLY A 87 -2.34 -2.71 -6.86
N LYS A 88 -2.25 -4.04 -6.67
CA LYS A 88 -3.09 -5.03 -7.36
C LYS A 88 -4.33 -5.37 -6.53
N VAL A 89 -5.47 -5.35 -7.20
CA VAL A 89 -6.77 -5.76 -6.64
C VAL A 89 -7.00 -7.22 -6.98
N ASN A 90 -7.18 -8.07 -5.97
CA ASN A 90 -7.54 -9.48 -6.15
C ASN A 90 -9.06 -9.63 -6.36
N ASP A 91 -9.49 -10.80 -6.82
CA ASP A 91 -10.91 -11.07 -7.08
C ASP A 91 -11.76 -11.11 -5.81
N ASP A 92 -11.15 -11.42 -4.67
CA ASP A 92 -11.78 -11.46 -3.33
C ASP A 92 -11.83 -10.08 -2.65
N GLN A 93 -11.58 -8.99 -3.39
CA GLN A 93 -11.49 -7.62 -2.89
C GLN A 93 -10.34 -7.35 -1.89
N THR A 94 -9.43 -8.31 -1.71
CA THR A 94 -8.18 -8.05 -1.01
C THR A 94 -7.20 -7.32 -1.92
N LEU A 95 -6.26 -6.60 -1.31
CA LEU A 95 -5.29 -5.77 -2.01
C LEU A 95 -3.86 -6.24 -1.73
N GLN A 96 -3.10 -6.47 -2.78
CA GLN A 96 -1.64 -6.44 -2.72
C GLN A 96 -1.21 -4.99 -2.85
N ILE A 97 -0.92 -4.37 -1.71
CA ILE A 97 -0.65 -2.94 -1.64
C ILE A 97 0.66 -2.55 -2.32
N SER A 98 0.69 -1.36 -2.92
CA SER A 98 1.94 -0.74 -3.38
C SER A 98 2.82 -0.33 -2.20
N GLN A 99 4.12 -0.12 -2.46
CA GLN A 99 5.04 0.42 -1.46
C GLN A 99 4.57 1.79 -0.93
N GLN A 100 4.04 2.65 -1.80
CA GLN A 100 3.56 3.98 -1.40
C GLN A 100 2.41 3.89 -0.38
N VAL A 101 1.49 2.95 -0.57
CA VAL A 101 0.42 2.72 0.41
C VAL A 101 0.98 2.06 1.67
N ALA A 102 1.93 1.14 1.55
CA ALA A 102 2.60 0.55 2.70
C ALA A 102 3.27 1.60 3.58
N ASP A 103 3.97 2.57 3.00
CA ASP A 103 4.65 3.65 3.73
C ASP A 103 3.67 4.57 4.46
N ILE A 104 2.45 4.74 3.94
CA ILE A 104 1.38 5.50 4.61
C ILE A 104 0.74 4.68 5.74
N LEU A 105 0.54 3.38 5.52
CA LEU A 105 -0.16 2.51 6.45
C LEU A 105 0.70 2.07 7.64
N ILE A 106 1.99 1.83 7.41
CA ILE A 106 2.91 1.26 8.39
C ILE A 106 3.52 2.38 9.25
N PRO A 107 3.23 2.41 10.56
CA PRO A 107 3.88 3.37 11.45
C PRO A 107 5.38 3.11 11.57
N VAL A 108 6.13 4.15 11.92
CA VAL A 108 7.56 4.05 12.20
C VAL A 108 7.80 3.06 13.35
N SER A 109 8.74 2.15 13.15
CA SER A 109 9.19 1.21 14.18
C SER A 109 9.88 1.97 15.32
N THR A 110 9.62 1.56 16.56
CA THR A 110 10.15 2.25 17.75
C THR A 110 11.03 1.31 18.56
N MET A 111 12.08 1.86 19.13
CA MET A 111 12.96 1.16 20.05
C MET A 111 12.90 1.82 21.42
N ARG A 112 12.76 1.02 22.47
CA ARG A 112 12.78 1.51 23.85
C ARG A 112 13.78 0.72 24.67
N GLU A 113 14.74 1.43 25.23
CA GLU A 113 15.66 0.89 26.22
C GLU A 113 14.97 0.84 27.59
N SER A 114 15.27 -0.20 28.37
CA SER A 114 14.88 -0.25 29.77
C SER A 114 15.71 0.72 30.59
N SER A 115 15.17 1.16 31.73
CA SER A 115 15.85 2.03 32.68
C SER A 115 17.21 1.51 33.17
N ASN A 116 17.46 0.20 33.01
CA ASN A 116 18.67 -0.45 33.50
C ASN A 116 19.68 -0.71 32.36
N GLY A 117 19.43 -0.27 31.13
CA GLY A 117 20.35 -0.41 29.98
C GLY A 117 20.45 -1.81 29.35
N PHE A 118 20.31 -2.87 30.14
CA PHE A 118 20.54 -4.26 29.70
C PHE A 118 19.39 -4.90 28.89
N ARG A 119 18.32 -4.15 28.62
CA ARG A 119 17.14 -4.67 27.90
C ARG A 119 16.63 -3.65 26.91
N LEU A 120 16.37 -4.11 25.70
CA LEU A 120 15.91 -3.30 24.59
C LEU A 120 14.65 -3.93 23.99
N ALA A 121 13.59 -3.14 23.83
CA ALA A 121 12.35 -3.58 23.22
C ALA A 121 12.18 -2.90 21.86
N VAL A 122 12.19 -3.69 20.80
CA VAL A 122 11.89 -3.24 19.44
C VAL A 122 10.43 -3.53 19.15
N VAL A 123 9.72 -2.52 18.66
CA VAL A 123 8.36 -2.64 18.15
C VAL A 123 8.39 -2.30 16.67
N TYR A 124 7.97 -3.25 15.82
CA TYR A 124 7.81 -3.03 14.39
C TYR A 124 6.44 -3.52 13.93
N TRP A 125 6.08 -3.11 12.72
CA TRP A 125 4.74 -3.28 12.18
C TRP A 125 4.78 -3.99 10.84
N THR A 126 3.79 -4.84 10.61
CA THR A 126 3.60 -5.52 9.32
C THR A 126 2.13 -5.46 8.94
N VAL A 127 1.85 -5.40 7.64
CA VAL A 127 0.47 -5.43 7.15
C VAL A 127 -0.06 -6.85 7.22
N LYS A 128 -1.19 -7.05 7.90
CA LYS A 128 -1.87 -8.35 7.96
C LYS A 128 -2.75 -8.56 6.74
N SER A 129 -3.59 -7.57 6.46
CA SER A 129 -4.58 -7.63 5.39
C SER A 129 -5.03 -6.23 5.04
N VAL A 130 -5.21 -5.96 3.75
CA VAL A 130 -5.83 -4.74 3.23
C VAL A 130 -6.93 -5.15 2.28
N TRP A 131 -8.09 -4.52 2.40
CA TRP A 131 -9.24 -4.81 1.56
C TRP A 131 -10.04 -3.54 1.31
N THR A 132 -10.93 -3.64 0.34
CA THR A 132 -11.82 -2.58 -0.08
C THR A 132 -13.23 -3.15 -0.18
N ILE A 133 -14.23 -2.30 0.03
CA ILE A 133 -15.64 -2.65 -0.15
C ILE A 133 -16.20 -1.94 -1.39
N ASP A 134 -15.48 -0.95 -1.91
CA ASP A 134 -15.94 -0.09 -3.00
C ASP A 134 -15.72 -0.76 -4.37
N THR A 135 -16.78 -0.85 -5.17
CA THR A 135 -16.74 -1.42 -6.52
C THR A 135 -15.88 -0.58 -7.48
N ARG A 136 -15.65 0.70 -7.17
CA ARG A 136 -14.81 1.62 -7.94
C ARG A 136 -13.31 1.32 -7.85
N THR A 137 -12.89 0.37 -7.00
CA THR A 137 -11.47 0.03 -6.78
C THR A 137 -10.77 -0.42 -8.06
N LYS A 138 -11.43 -1.23 -8.90
CA LYS A 138 -10.85 -1.67 -10.19
C LYS A 138 -10.56 -0.49 -11.12
N LEU A 139 -11.47 0.49 -11.17
CA LEU A 139 -11.26 1.72 -11.92
C LEU A 139 -10.12 2.56 -11.33
N TYR A 140 -10.07 2.68 -10.00
CA TYR A 140 -9.01 3.41 -9.30
C TYR A 140 -7.63 2.82 -9.60
N SER A 141 -7.46 1.49 -9.49
CA SER A 141 -6.19 0.81 -9.79
C SER A 141 -5.72 1.08 -11.22
N ARG A 142 -6.63 1.16 -12.20
CA ARG A 142 -6.31 1.52 -13.60
C ARG A 142 -5.93 3.00 -13.78
N LEU A 143 -6.48 3.91 -12.98
CA LEU A 143 -6.17 5.35 -13.07
C LEU A 143 -4.82 5.71 -12.45
N TRP A 144 -4.38 4.95 -11.44
CA TRP A 144 -3.08 5.06 -10.79
C TRP A 144 -2.31 3.73 -10.83
N PRO A 145 -1.82 3.32 -12.01
CA PRO A 145 -1.04 2.10 -12.15
C PRO A 145 0.26 2.18 -11.33
N SER A 146 0.59 1.09 -10.63
CA SER A 146 1.87 0.93 -9.94
C SER A 146 2.94 0.49 -10.94
N TRP A 147 3.80 1.40 -11.36
CA TRP A 147 4.80 1.18 -12.41
C TRP A 147 6.04 0.37 -11.96
N ASN A 148 5.82 -0.74 -11.26
CA ASN A 148 6.83 -1.78 -11.15
C ASN A 148 6.53 -2.83 -12.23
N GLN A 149 7.43 -2.96 -13.21
CA GLN A 149 7.32 -3.86 -14.37
C GLN A 149 7.01 -5.33 -14.02
N LEU A 150 7.24 -5.75 -12.77
CA LEU A 150 6.97 -7.11 -12.28
C LEU A 150 5.48 -7.48 -12.21
N TYR A 151 4.55 -6.55 -12.36
CA TYR A 151 3.11 -6.82 -12.21
C TYR A 151 2.30 -6.66 -13.50
N LEU A 152 2.96 -6.45 -14.64
CA LEU A 152 2.34 -6.35 -15.97
C LEU A 152 2.31 -7.70 -16.70
N GLU A 153 2.14 -8.80 -15.98
CA GLU A 153 1.85 -10.15 -16.50
C GLU A 153 1.01 -10.83 -15.41
N THR A 154 -0.17 -11.41 -15.60
CA THR A 154 -0.79 -12.12 -16.71
C THR A 154 -2.32 -12.14 -16.49
N SER A 155 -3.05 -12.07 -17.61
CA SER A 155 -4.37 -12.66 -17.90
C SER A 155 -5.56 -12.40 -16.97
#